data_AF-A0A9E7ZVK9-F1
#
_entry.id   AF-A0A9E7ZVK9-F1
#
_cell.length_a   1.000
_cell.length_b   1.000
_cell.length_c   1.000
_cell.angle_alpha   90.00
_cell.angle_beta   90.00
_cell.angle_gamma   90.00
#
_symmetry.space_group_name_H-M   'P 1'
#
loop_
_entity.id
_entity.type
_entity.pdbx_description
1 polymer ?
#
loop_
_entity_poly.entity_id
_entity_poly.type
_entity_poly.pdbx_seq_one_letter_code
_entity_poly.pdbx_strand_id
1 'polypeptide(L)' 'MHAVAAEVQQVPARQVLRDARGIGIGVIEHQRLTGKFIARNKHGIVIGSFDGHVTRTASGRIVAKTNVLPALLLLER' A
#
# COMPACT_ATOMS: atom_id res chain seq x y z
N MET A 1 -17.93 32.37 15.10
CA MET A 1 -17.62 30.93 15.05
C MET A 1 -16.41 30.74 14.15
N HIS A 2 -15.24 30.45 14.70
CA HIS A 2 -14.06 30.12 13.90
C HIS A 2 -14.19 28.66 13.44
N ALA A 3 -14.44 28.45 12.15
CA ALA A 3 -14.37 27.14 11.55
C ALA A 3 -12.90 26.70 11.57
N VAL A 4 -12.57 25.77 12.48
CA VAL A 4 -11.29 25.08 12.45
C VAL A 4 -11.37 24.11 11.30
N ALA A 5 -10.76 24.46 10.16
CA ALA A 5 -10.59 23.53 9.06
C ALA A 5 -9.73 22.38 9.57
N ALA A 6 -10.35 21.23 9.82
CA ALA A 6 -9.60 20.00 10.03
C ALA A 6 -8.84 19.73 8.73
N GLU A 7 -7.52 19.90 8.76
CA GLU A 7 -6.64 19.60 7.64
C GLU A 7 -6.68 18.08 7.44
N VAL A 8 -7.55 17.62 6.53
CA VAL A 8 -7.64 16.20 6.19
C VAL A 8 -6.35 15.84 5.48
N GLN A 9 -5.43 15.22 6.21
CA GLN A 9 -4.16 14.76 5.68
C GLN A 9 -4.44 13.76 4.54
N GLN A 10 -4.29 14.21 3.30
CA GLN A 10 -4.63 13.39 2.14
C GLN A 10 -3.63 12.25 2.03
N VAL A 11 -4.12 11.01 2.13
CA VAL A 11 -3.29 9.84 1.81
C VAL A 11 -2.87 9.94 0.34
N PRO A 12 -1.56 9.95 0.04
CA PRO A 12 -1.09 10.08 -1.32
C PRO A 12 -1.63 8.91 -2.15
N ALA A 13 -2.03 9.20 -3.40
CA ALA A 13 -2.56 8.18 -4.30
C ALA A 13 -1.54 7.06 -4.58
N ARG A 14 -0.24 7.36 -4.43
CA ARG A 14 0.87 6.44 -4.67
C ARG A 14 2.04 6.77 -3.76
N GLN A 15 2.59 5.76 -3.11
CA GLN A 15 3.80 5.82 -2.29
C GLN A 15 4.86 4.88 -2.87
N VAL A 16 6.08 5.38 -3.08
CA VAL A 16 7.22 4.56 -3.52
C VAL A 16 7.93 4.02 -2.29
N LEU A 17 8.16 2.71 -2.26
CA LEU A 17 8.97 2.07 -1.23
C LEU A 17 10.38 1.88 -1.76
N ARG A 18 11.36 2.24 -0.93
CA ARG A 18 12.77 2.12 -1.22
C ARG A 18 13.44 1.29 -0.14
N ASP A 19 14.47 0.54 -0.50
CA ASP A 19 15.33 -0.14 0.46
C ASP A 19 16.28 0.86 1.16
N ALA A 20 17.11 0.34 2.08
CA ALA A 20 18.09 1.13 2.82
C ALA A 20 19.17 1.79 1.94
N ARG A 21 19.33 1.36 0.68
CA ARG A 21 20.25 1.94 -0.31
C ARG A 21 19.55 2.98 -1.21
N GLY A 22 18.26 3.23 -0.97
CA GLY A 22 17.44 4.14 -1.78
C GLY A 22 16.88 3.52 -3.06
N ILE A 23 17.10 2.22 -3.31
CA ILE A 23 16.62 1.51 -4.50
C ILE A 23 15.13 1.25 -4.37
N GLY A 24 14.35 1.60 -5.39
CA GLY A 24 12.91 1.34 -5.42
C GLY A 24 12.60 -0.15 -5.45
N ILE A 25 11.93 -0.66 -4.42
CA ILE A 25 11.47 -2.06 -4.36
C ILE A 25 10.07 -2.23 -4.94
N GLY A 26 9.28 -1.16 -4.93
CA GLY A 26 7.92 -1.17 -5.44
C GLY A 26 7.13 0.07 -5.04
N VAL A 27 5.83 -0.01 -5.21
CA VAL A 27 4.88 1.04 -4.86
C VAL A 27 3.67 0.49 -4.15
N ILE A 28 3.09 1.31 -3.27
CA ILE A 28 1.75 1.10 -2.70
C ILE A 28 0.83 2.17 -3.28
N GLU A 29 -0.25 1.75 -3.93
CA GLU A 29 -1.25 2.61 -4.56
C GLU A 29 -2.53 2.59 -3.74
N HIS A 30 -3.08 3.76 -3.42
CA HIS A 30 -4.40 3.88 -2.81
C HIS A 30 -5.47 4.04 -3.90
N GLN A 31 -6.26 3.00 -4.11
CA GLN A 31 -7.43 3.04 -4.98
C GLN A 31 -8.60 3.73 -4.28
N ARG A 32 -8.72 5.04 -4.47
CA ARG A 32 -9.74 5.88 -3.82
C ARG A 32 -11.18 5.39 -3.98
N LEU A 33 -11.53 4.82 -5.14
CA LEU A 33 -12.89 4.31 -5.39
C LEU A 33 -13.26 3.10 -4.54
N THR A 34 -12.28 2.25 -4.21
CA THR A 34 -12.50 1.01 -3.45
C THR A 34 -11.99 1.09 -2.02
N GLY A 35 -11.26 2.16 -1.67
CA GLY A 35 -10.55 2.30 -0.39
C GLY A 35 -9.39 1.31 -0.21
N LYS A 36 -9.02 0.56 -1.27
CA LYS A 36 -8.01 -0.49 -1.18
C LYS A 36 -6.61 0.07 -1.39
N PHE A 37 -5.65 -0.52 -0.72
CA PHE A 37 -4.24 -0.34 -1.01
C PHE A 37 -3.73 -1.52 -1.83
N ILE A 38 -2.96 -1.26 -2.88
CA ILE A 38 -2.40 -2.28 -3.77
C ILE A 38 -0.87 -2.15 -3.75
N ALA A 39 -0.17 -3.25 -3.49
CA ALA A 39 1.27 -3.32 -3.64
C ALA A 39 1.64 -3.81 -5.03
N ARG A 40 2.55 -3.08 -5.70
CA ARG A 40 3.19 -3.52 -6.95
C ARG A 40 4.70 -3.52 -6.80
N ASN A 41 5.37 -4.57 -7.26
CA ASN A 41 6.83 -4.62 -7.26
C ASN A 41 7.43 -3.64 -8.30
N LYS A 42 8.75 -3.56 -8.36
CA LYS A 42 9.49 -2.71 -9.31
C LYS A 42 9.16 -2.96 -10.79
N HIS A 43 8.60 -4.12 -11.13
CA HIS A 43 8.17 -4.49 -12.48
C HIS A 43 6.69 -4.17 -12.74
N GLY A 44 5.97 -3.60 -11.76
CA GLY A 44 4.54 -3.28 -11.88
C GLY A 44 3.59 -4.45 -11.58
N ILE A 45 4.13 -5.62 -11.21
CA ILE A 45 3.35 -6.82 -10.91
C ILE A 45 2.68 -6.64 -9.54
N VAL A 46 1.39 -6.95 -9.46
CA VAL A 46 0.64 -6.90 -8.19
C VAL A 46 1.11 -8.04 -7.28
N ILE A 47 1.51 -7.69 -6.07
CA ILE A 47 2.00 -8.64 -5.05
C ILE A 47 0.94 -8.90 -3.99
N GLY A 48 0.08 -7.91 -3.75
CA GLY A 48 -1.00 -8.03 -2.78
C GLY A 48 -1.88 -6.81 -2.68
N SER A 49 -2.93 -6.94 -1.88
CA SER A 49 -3.91 -5.89 -1.61
C SER A 49 -4.31 -5.87 -0.14
N PHE A 50 -4.58 -4.68 0.40
CA PHE A 50 -5.16 -4.48 1.72
C PHE A 50 -6.48 -3.72 1.57
N ASP A 51 -7.56 -4.23 2.20
CA ASP A 51 -8.92 -3.70 2.07
C ASP A 51 -9.41 -2.92 3.30
N GLY A 52 -8.49 -2.51 4.18
CA GLY A 52 -8.81 -1.90 5.47
C GLY A 52 -8.92 -2.91 6.61
N HIS A 53 -9.04 -4.21 6.32
CA HIS A 53 -9.21 -5.26 7.33
C HIS A 53 -8.17 -6.37 7.19
N VAL A 54 -7.92 -6.86 5.97
CA VAL A 54 -7.01 -7.97 5.72
C VAL A 54 -6.07 -7.67 4.57
N THR A 55 -4.83 -8.17 4.68
CA THR A 55 -3.90 -8.21 3.55
C THR A 55 -4.00 -9.55 2.86
N ARG A 56 -4.13 -9.52 1.54
CA ARG A 56 -4.14 -10.68 0.65
C ARG A 56 -2.94 -10.62 -0.29
N THR A 57 -2.38 -11.78 -0.59
CA THR A 57 -1.42 -11.96 -1.70
C THR A 57 -2.11 -11.79 -3.05
N ALA A 58 -1.33 -11.72 -4.13
CA ALA A 58 -1.82 -11.67 -5.50
C ALA A 58 -2.74 -12.84 -5.87
N SER A 59 -2.53 -14.03 -5.27
CA SER A 59 -3.40 -15.21 -5.46
C SER A 59 -4.67 -15.19 -4.61
N GLY A 60 -4.90 -14.14 -3.82
CA GLY A 60 -6.09 -13.97 -2.97
C GLY A 60 -5.99 -14.57 -1.57
N ARG A 61 -4.90 -15.30 -1.26
CA ARG A 61 -4.65 -15.87 0.08
C ARG A 61 -4.48 -14.75 1.12
N ILE A 62 -5.25 -14.80 2.20
CA ILE A 62 -5.11 -13.90 3.36
C ILE A 62 -3.82 -14.23 4.12
N VAL A 63 -3.00 -13.22 4.39
CA VAL A 63 -1.73 -13.37 5.11
C VAL A 63 -1.67 -12.57 6.42
N ALA A 64 -2.54 -11.58 6.60
CA ALA A 64 -2.63 -10.80 7.84
C ALA A 64 -4.00 -10.14 7.99
N LYS A 65 -4.35 -9.79 9.24
CA LYS A 65 -5.52 -8.96 9.62
C LYS A 65 -5.17 -7.47 9.82
N THR A 66 -4.10 -7.02 9.18
CA THR A 66 -3.61 -5.64 9.19
C THR A 66 -2.84 -5.37 7.89
N ASN A 67 -2.44 -4.13 7.65
CA ASN A 67 -1.69 -3.75 6.46
C ASN A 67 -0.23 -4.24 6.55
N VAL A 68 0.09 -5.30 5.79
CA VAL A 68 1.47 -5.83 5.68
C VAL A 68 2.03 -5.72 4.25
N LEU A 69 1.43 -4.86 3.42
CA LEU A 69 1.89 -4.64 2.04
C LEU A 69 3.38 -4.25 1.93
N PRO A 70 3.95 -3.40 2.82
CA PRO A 70 5.38 -3.12 2.79
C PRO A 70 6.24 -4.38 2.99
N ALA A 71 5.84 -5.28 3.88
CA ALA A 71 6.56 -6.52 4.13
C ALA A 71 6.48 -7.47 2.93
N LEU A 72 5.32 -7.56 2.27
CA LEU A 72 5.18 -8.36 1.04
C LEU A 72 6.13 -7.89 -0.07
N LEU A 73 6.30 -6.59 -0.24
CA LEU A 73 7.24 -6.03 -1.22
C LEU A 73 8.71 -6.32 -0.90
N LEU A 74 9.07 -6.50 0.38
CA LEU A 74 10.42 -6.85 0.80
C LEU A 74 10.76 -8.33 0.55
N LEU A 75 9.74 -9.20 0.52
CA LEU A 75 9.90 -10.64 0.34
C LEU A 75 9.95 -11.06 -1.14
N GLU A 76 9.49 -10.21 -2.06
CA GLU A 76 9.53 -10.38 -3.52
C GLU A 76 10.93 -10.17 -4.13
N ARG A 77 11.96 -10.82 -3.57
CA ARG A 77 13.33 -10.72 -4.08
C ARG A 77 13.57 -11.58 -5.32
#